data_AF-A0AAU7QD62-F1
#
_entry.id   AF-A0AAU7QD62-F1
#
_cell.length_a   1.000
_cell.length_b   1.000
_cell.length_c   1.000
_cell.angle_alpha   90.00
_cell.angle_beta   90.00
_cell.angle_gamma   90.00
#
_symmetry.space_group_name_H-M   'P 1'
#
loop_
_entity.id
_entity.type
_entity.pdbx_description
1 polymer ?
#
loop_
_entity_poly.entity_id
_entity_poly.type
_entity_poly.pdbx_seq_one_letter_code
_entity_poly.pdbx_strand_id
1 'polypeptide(L)'
;MSEHLENEETPVGQLLKFLQSSDEMSALASQFANRRLFDKKGDSLSDSFERVLDEDAIPKAKSLLKVASVKEESLVNLLLYARSLFPDDSDLIMVLRELLRQKLSGTLRERLQSLLDEVVAQANPRESKAGINCALKARLFGQKYLALKPPLLRKSYRRFLQNDQNAVEDYKDWISAYGYQYRGPVLDFINAALLTDIDSQDPSCSRLEFGYLIGKLSQLKRLRSGDELFIKKLINNKYIIKLNRSEPEWLMLFFFFAGISGGDKRSPSLNFGRFLYVSLSSRALYRAANYLSSV
;
A
#
# COMPACT_ATOMS: atom_id res chain seq x y z
N MET A 1 28.08 -19.89 -35.12
CA MET A 1 27.19 -19.32 -36.14
C MET A 1 25.83 -19.26 -35.47
N SER A 2 25.53 -18.12 -34.85
CA SER A 2 24.49 -17.97 -33.84
C SER A 2 23.53 -16.89 -34.31
N GLU A 3 22.29 -17.25 -34.59
CA GLU A 3 21.21 -16.30 -34.88
C GLU A 3 20.37 -16.11 -33.60
N HIS A 4 20.42 -14.88 -33.10
CA HIS A 4 19.49 -14.31 -32.13
C HIS A 4 18.33 -13.70 -32.92
N LEU A 5 17.10 -14.16 -32.70
CA LEU A 5 15.88 -13.47 -33.15
C LEU A 5 15.00 -13.09 -31.95
N GLU A 6 15.03 -11.78 -31.68
CA GLU A 6 13.90 -10.88 -31.38
C GLU A 6 12.83 -11.30 -30.36
N ASN A 7 12.89 -10.63 -29.20
CA ASN A 7 11.78 -10.49 -28.24
C ASN A 7 10.74 -9.49 -28.79
N GLU A 8 9.64 -9.99 -29.35
CA GLU A 8 8.45 -9.18 -29.62
C GLU A 8 7.61 -8.97 -28.34
N GLU A 9 7.33 -7.71 -28.03
CA GLU A 9 6.37 -7.26 -27.00
C GLU A 9 4.93 -7.55 -27.42
N THR A 10 4.53 -8.82 -27.45
CA THR A 10 3.14 -9.21 -27.72
C THR A 10 2.26 -9.05 -26.46
N PRO A 11 0.94 -8.82 -26.61
CA PRO A 11 -0.02 -8.83 -25.49
C PRO A 11 0.04 -10.14 -24.68
N VAL A 12 0.39 -11.24 -25.35
CA VAL A 12 0.64 -12.55 -24.73
C VAL A 12 1.91 -12.51 -23.89
N GLY A 13 2.99 -11.88 -24.36
CA GLY A 13 4.21 -11.68 -23.57
C GLY A 13 4.02 -10.82 -22.32
N GLN A 14 3.09 -9.85 -22.35
CA GLN A 14 2.72 -9.06 -21.18
C GLN A 14 1.83 -9.83 -20.20
N LEU A 15 0.88 -10.62 -20.70
CA LEU A 15 0.09 -11.54 -19.89
C LEU A 15 0.98 -12.61 -19.23
N LEU A 16 1.97 -13.13 -19.96
CA LEU A 16 2.95 -14.08 -19.45
C LEU A 16 3.83 -13.45 -18.37
N LYS A 17 4.29 -12.20 -18.52
CA LYS A 17 5.01 -11.47 -17.46
C LYS A 17 4.12 -11.20 -16.23
N PHE A 18 2.84 -10.91 -16.43
CA PHE A 18 1.88 -10.73 -15.33
C PHE A 18 1.64 -12.05 -14.57
N LEU A 19 1.44 -13.14 -15.30
CA LEU A 19 1.34 -14.49 -14.73
C LEU A 19 2.64 -14.88 -14.02
N GLN A 20 3.80 -14.61 -14.61
CA GLN A 20 5.10 -14.84 -13.97
C GLN A 20 5.28 -13.99 -12.70
N SER A 21 4.84 -12.74 -12.68
CA SER A 21 4.90 -11.91 -11.45
C SER A 21 3.94 -12.40 -10.36
N SER A 22 2.78 -12.94 -10.77
CA SER A 22 1.82 -13.60 -9.87
C SER A 22 2.37 -14.93 -9.36
N ASP A 23 3.08 -15.67 -10.21
CA ASP A 23 3.74 -16.94 -9.88
C ASP A 23 4.96 -16.72 -9.00
N GLU A 24 5.72 -15.63 -9.17
CA GLU A 24 6.78 -15.21 -8.26
C GLU A 24 6.22 -14.82 -6.88
N MET A 25 5.12 -14.06 -6.85
CA MET A 25 4.42 -13.74 -5.59
C MET A 25 3.78 -14.98 -4.96
N SER A 26 3.33 -15.94 -5.76
CA SER A 26 2.80 -17.24 -5.31
C SER A 26 3.90 -18.18 -4.86
N ALA A 27 5.08 -18.13 -5.47
CA ALA A 27 6.27 -18.89 -5.08
C ALA A 27 6.85 -18.34 -3.77
N LEU A 28 6.90 -17.01 -3.60
CA LEU A 28 7.22 -16.39 -2.32
C LEU A 28 6.17 -16.79 -1.26
N ALA A 29 4.87 -16.65 -1.56
CA ALA A 29 3.81 -17.08 -0.65
C ALA A 29 3.86 -18.58 -0.31
N SER A 30 4.26 -19.42 -1.26
CA SER A 30 4.45 -20.87 -1.09
C SER A 30 5.70 -21.18 -0.28
N GLN A 31 6.79 -20.41 -0.42
CA GLN A 31 7.94 -20.51 0.47
C GLN A 31 7.56 -20.17 1.92
N PHE A 32 6.70 -19.18 2.14
CA PHE A 32 6.14 -18.87 3.47
C PHE A 32 5.17 -19.94 3.97
N ALA A 33 4.31 -20.49 3.12
CA ALA A 33 3.40 -21.58 3.46
C ALA A 33 4.14 -22.90 3.75
N ASN A 34 5.20 -23.19 2.99
CA ASN A 34 6.07 -24.35 3.21
C ASN A 34 6.96 -24.18 4.45
N ARG A 35 7.34 -22.95 4.82
CA ARG A 35 7.98 -22.65 6.11
C ARG A 35 7.06 -22.97 7.30
N ARG A 36 5.77 -22.61 7.21
CA ARG A 36 4.76 -22.99 8.22
C ARG A 36 4.59 -24.50 8.40
N LEU A 37 4.83 -25.30 7.37
CA LEU A 37 4.71 -26.76 7.43
C LEU A 37 5.98 -27.44 7.96
N PHE A 38 7.16 -26.82 7.81
CA PHE A 38 8.44 -27.40 8.25
C PHE A 38 8.90 -26.98 9.66
N ASP A 39 8.46 -25.85 10.22
CA ASP A 39 8.99 -25.32 11.50
C ASP A 39 8.17 -25.70 12.74
N LYS A 40 7.94 -27.00 12.95
CA LYS A 40 7.48 -27.51 14.27
C LYS A 40 8.58 -27.49 15.35
N LYS A 41 9.82 -27.08 15.03
CA LYS A 41 10.94 -27.05 15.99
C LYS A 41 11.93 -25.92 15.69
N GLY A 42 11.62 -24.73 16.21
CA GLY A 42 12.64 -23.81 16.73
C GLY A 42 13.05 -22.63 15.85
N ASP A 43 12.20 -21.59 15.79
CA ASP A 43 12.56 -20.19 16.11
C ASP A 43 11.27 -19.33 16.21
N SER A 44 10.58 -19.41 17.35
CA SER A 44 9.13 -19.13 17.45
C SER A 44 8.73 -17.65 17.62
N LEU A 45 9.65 -16.72 17.86
CA LEU A 45 9.30 -15.34 18.25
C LEU A 45 9.37 -14.33 17.10
N SER A 46 10.27 -14.52 16.12
CA SER A 46 10.37 -13.64 14.95
C SER A 46 9.16 -13.79 14.01
N ASP A 47 8.67 -15.01 13.83
CA ASP A 47 7.49 -15.31 13.00
C ASP A 47 6.17 -14.88 13.65
N SER A 48 6.14 -14.73 14.99
CA SER A 48 4.94 -14.37 15.74
C SER A 48 4.52 -12.92 15.42
N PHE A 49 5.46 -11.98 15.34
CA PHE A 49 5.18 -10.56 15.08
C PHE A 49 5.23 -10.18 13.59
N GLU A 50 5.12 -11.14 12.67
CA GLU A 50 5.32 -10.87 11.23
C GLU A 50 4.36 -9.81 10.66
N ARG A 51 3.17 -9.67 11.26
CA ARG A 51 2.14 -8.69 10.87
C ARG A 51 2.23 -7.35 11.61
N VAL A 52 3.21 -7.18 12.50
CA VAL A 52 3.50 -5.92 13.16
C VAL A 52 4.50 -5.15 12.30
N LEU A 53 4.17 -3.90 11.97
CA LEU A 53 4.99 -3.04 11.11
C LEU A 53 5.97 -2.16 11.89
N ASP A 54 5.89 -2.19 13.22
CA ASP A 54 6.86 -1.55 14.11
C ASP A 54 8.16 -2.36 14.14
N GLU A 55 9.28 -1.73 13.78
CA GLU A 55 10.60 -2.38 13.69
C GLU A 55 11.13 -2.81 15.08
N ASP A 56 10.67 -2.18 16.16
CA ASP A 56 11.06 -2.46 17.54
C ASP A 56 9.98 -3.25 18.30
N ALA A 57 9.13 -4.02 17.59
CA ALA A 57 7.99 -4.70 18.17
C ALA A 57 8.36 -5.63 19.34
N ILE A 58 9.41 -6.43 19.21
CA ILE A 58 9.82 -7.41 20.23
C ILE A 58 10.24 -6.74 21.55
N PRO A 59 11.20 -5.78 21.59
CA PRO A 59 11.58 -5.14 22.84
C PRO A 59 10.42 -4.35 23.46
N LYS A 60 9.60 -3.67 22.65
CA LYS A 60 8.40 -2.97 23.14
C LYS A 60 7.37 -3.93 23.75
N ALA A 61 7.11 -5.07 23.11
CA ALA A 61 6.20 -6.09 23.62
C ALA A 61 6.68 -6.68 24.96
N LYS A 62 8.00 -6.92 25.12
CA LYS A 62 8.58 -7.34 26.40
C LYS A 62 8.41 -6.29 27.49
N SER A 63 8.58 -5.01 27.14
CA SER A 63 8.37 -3.90 28.08
C SER A 63 6.90 -3.81 28.52
N LEU A 64 5.96 -3.94 27.57
CA LEU A 64 4.53 -4.00 27.85
C LEU A 64 4.19 -5.15 28.80
N LEU A 65 4.75 -6.34 28.55
CA LEU A 65 4.54 -7.51 29.41
C LEU A 65 5.05 -7.30 30.84
N LYS A 66 6.20 -6.61 31.00
CA LYS A 66 6.78 -6.28 32.31
C LYS A 66 5.90 -5.31 33.10
N VAL A 67 5.33 -4.30 32.45
CA VAL A 67 4.42 -3.36 33.12
C VAL A 67 3.08 -4.04 33.42
N ALA A 68 2.57 -4.85 32.51
CA ALA A 68 1.30 -5.57 32.70
C ALA A 68 1.35 -6.58 33.86
N SER A 69 2.53 -7.07 34.26
CA SER A 69 2.67 -7.97 35.42
C SER A 69 2.62 -7.26 36.77
N VAL A 70 2.71 -5.92 36.79
CA VAL A 70 2.55 -5.11 38.01
C VAL A 70 1.06 -4.99 38.32
N LYS A 71 0.60 -5.69 39.35
CA LYS A 71 -0.84 -5.81 39.70
C LYS A 71 -1.51 -4.49 40.10
N GLU A 72 -0.75 -3.57 40.68
CA GLU A 72 -1.24 -2.29 41.20
C GLU A 72 -1.52 -1.26 40.11
N GLU A 73 -1.00 -1.47 38.90
CA GLU A 73 -1.22 -0.55 37.79
C GLU A 73 -2.69 -0.57 37.36
N SER A 74 -3.27 0.58 37.06
CA SER A 74 -4.64 0.63 36.55
C SER A 74 -4.68 0.16 35.09
N LEU A 75 -5.82 -0.38 34.63
CA LEU A 75 -5.99 -0.79 33.23
C LEU A 75 -5.88 0.43 32.29
N VAL A 76 -6.40 1.59 32.72
CA VAL A 76 -6.32 2.87 31.99
C VAL A 76 -4.87 3.30 31.75
N ASN A 77 -4.03 3.25 32.79
CA ASN A 77 -2.61 3.60 32.64
C ASN A 77 -1.86 2.60 31.77
N LEU A 78 -2.20 1.30 31.89
CA LEU A 78 -1.63 0.27 31.04
C LEU A 78 -2.00 0.49 29.56
N LEU A 79 -3.25 0.91 29.28
CA LEU A 79 -3.70 1.26 27.93
C LEU A 79 -2.93 2.48 27.38
N LEU A 80 -2.77 3.54 28.16
CA LEU A 80 -1.98 4.71 27.78
C LEU A 80 -0.52 4.33 27.49
N TYR A 81 0.08 3.49 28.34
CA TYR A 81 1.42 2.99 28.12
C TYR A 81 1.53 2.14 26.85
N ALA A 82 0.60 1.22 26.62
CA ALA A 82 0.58 0.38 25.44
C ALA A 82 0.49 1.20 24.14
N ARG A 83 -0.37 2.22 24.09
CA ARG A 83 -0.47 3.14 22.95
C ARG A 83 0.74 4.04 22.77
N SER A 84 1.45 4.36 23.85
CA SER A 84 2.72 5.09 23.73
C SER A 84 3.81 4.25 23.05
N LEU A 85 3.79 2.92 23.24
CA LEU A 85 4.70 1.99 22.58
C LEU A 85 4.27 1.66 21.14
N PHE A 86 2.97 1.46 20.93
CA PHE A 86 2.37 1.09 19.66
C PHE A 86 1.24 2.07 19.31
N PRO A 87 1.55 3.17 18.60
CA PRO A 87 0.54 4.18 18.26
C PRO A 87 -0.49 3.71 17.22
N ASP A 88 -0.18 2.69 16.42
CA ASP A 88 -1.10 2.10 15.45
C ASP A 88 -1.89 0.95 16.08
N ASP A 89 -3.21 1.06 16.14
CA ASP A 89 -4.08 0.06 16.77
C ASP A 89 -3.95 -1.32 16.11
N SER A 90 -3.68 -1.43 14.79
CA SER A 90 -3.47 -2.74 14.15
C SER A 90 -2.22 -3.43 14.69
N ASP A 91 -1.14 -2.68 14.93
CA ASP A 91 0.08 -3.23 15.51
C ASP A 91 -0.15 -3.61 16.97
N LEU A 92 -0.78 -2.76 17.78
CA LEU A 92 -1.07 -3.05 19.18
C LEU A 92 -1.96 -4.29 19.34
N ILE A 93 -3.05 -4.39 18.56
CA ILE A 93 -3.93 -5.56 18.56
C ILE A 93 -3.15 -6.83 18.21
N MET A 94 -2.30 -6.78 17.18
CA MET A 94 -1.48 -7.92 16.81
C MET A 94 -0.50 -8.29 17.91
N VAL A 95 0.18 -7.32 18.51
CA VAL A 95 1.11 -7.58 19.62
C VAL A 95 0.40 -8.26 20.78
N LEU A 96 -0.77 -7.78 21.20
CA LEU A 96 -1.53 -8.37 22.29
C LEU A 96 -2.02 -9.79 21.97
N ARG A 97 -2.50 -10.01 20.73
CA ARG A 97 -2.88 -11.36 20.26
C ARG A 97 -1.72 -12.33 20.31
N GLU A 98 -0.52 -11.91 19.92
CA GLU A 98 0.68 -12.74 19.96
C GLU A 98 1.17 -12.99 21.40
N LEU A 99 1.12 -11.98 22.28
CA LEU A 99 1.44 -12.16 23.71
C LEU A 99 0.49 -13.16 24.38
N LEU A 100 -0.81 -13.10 24.07
CA LEU A 100 -1.83 -14.00 24.65
C LEU A 100 -1.67 -15.47 24.22
N ARG A 101 -0.98 -15.75 23.10
CA ARG A 101 -0.62 -17.12 22.69
C ARG A 101 0.48 -17.73 23.54
N GLN A 102 1.23 -16.92 24.28
CA GLN A 102 2.30 -17.40 25.16
C GLN A 102 1.70 -18.02 26.44
N LYS A 103 2.54 -18.81 27.13
CA LYS A 103 2.18 -19.36 28.44
C LYS A 103 2.30 -18.26 29.49
N LEU A 104 1.16 -17.77 29.96
CA LEU A 104 1.04 -16.69 30.95
C LEU A 104 0.35 -17.20 32.23
N SER A 105 0.55 -16.51 33.35
CA SER A 105 -0.27 -16.74 34.55
C SER A 105 -1.73 -16.33 34.28
N GLY A 106 -2.69 -16.94 34.98
CA GLY A 106 -4.13 -16.67 34.76
C GLY A 106 -4.47 -15.19 34.90
N THR A 107 -3.97 -14.54 35.96
CA THR A 107 -4.19 -13.12 36.23
C THR A 107 -3.58 -12.21 35.16
N LEU A 108 -2.37 -12.51 34.68
CA LEU A 108 -1.74 -11.72 33.61
C LEU A 108 -2.46 -11.92 32.27
N ARG A 109 -2.91 -13.14 31.97
CA ARG A 109 -3.69 -13.43 30.77
C ARG A 109 -5.01 -12.67 30.77
N GLU A 110 -5.77 -12.72 31.87
CA GLU A 110 -7.02 -11.97 32.02
C GLU A 110 -6.79 -10.47 31.82
N ARG A 111 -5.74 -9.93 32.43
CA ARG A 111 -5.39 -8.51 32.31
C ARG A 111 -5.01 -8.09 30.88
N LEU A 112 -4.22 -8.90 30.17
CA LEU A 112 -3.91 -8.65 28.76
C LEU A 112 -5.12 -8.83 27.84
N GLN A 113 -6.03 -9.74 28.19
CA GLN A 113 -7.29 -9.91 27.46
C GLN A 113 -8.18 -8.67 27.64
N SER A 114 -8.36 -8.17 28.86
CA SER A 114 -9.10 -6.93 29.11
C SER A 114 -8.49 -5.74 28.37
N LEU A 115 -7.16 -5.63 28.34
CA LEU A 115 -6.47 -4.61 27.56
C LEU A 115 -6.75 -4.74 26.05
N LEU A 116 -6.69 -5.96 25.51
CA LEU A 116 -7.02 -6.21 24.10
C LEU A 116 -8.47 -5.84 23.79
N ASP A 117 -9.40 -6.21 24.66
CA ASP A 117 -10.82 -5.91 24.49
C ASP A 117 -11.06 -4.40 24.51
N GLU A 118 -10.41 -3.65 25.40
CA GLU A 118 -10.47 -2.17 25.41
C GLU A 118 -9.89 -1.55 24.13
N VAL A 119 -8.73 -2.03 23.65
CA VAL A 119 -8.14 -1.53 22.40
C VAL A 119 -9.07 -1.78 21.22
N VAL A 120 -9.62 -3.00 21.10
CA VAL A 120 -10.54 -3.35 20.01
C VAL A 120 -11.84 -2.55 20.10
N ALA A 121 -12.37 -2.32 21.31
CA ALA A 121 -13.59 -1.55 21.52
C ALA A 121 -13.43 -0.06 21.15
N GLN A 122 -12.23 0.50 21.33
CA GLN A 122 -11.94 1.90 21.04
C GLN A 122 -11.40 2.15 19.62
N ALA A 123 -10.85 1.12 18.97
CA ALA A 123 -10.30 1.24 17.63
C ALA A 123 -11.39 1.37 16.56
N ASN A 124 -11.09 2.04 15.45
CA ASN A 124 -11.94 1.98 14.28
C ASN A 124 -11.90 0.56 13.68
N PRO A 125 -13.03 -0.19 13.60
CA PRO A 125 -12.99 -1.59 13.18
C PRO A 125 -12.50 -1.76 11.74
N ARG A 126 -12.87 -0.85 10.84
CA ARG A 126 -12.47 -0.91 9.43
C ARG A 126 -10.97 -0.66 9.28
N GLU A 127 -10.44 0.38 9.92
CA GLU A 127 -9.01 0.71 9.84
C GLU A 127 -8.14 -0.35 10.51
N SER A 128 -8.53 -0.85 11.68
CA SER A 128 -7.75 -1.82 12.43
C SER A 128 -7.69 -3.16 11.69
N LYS A 129 -8.82 -3.65 11.15
CA LYS A 129 -8.84 -4.87 10.31
C LYS A 129 -8.05 -4.69 9.02
N ALA A 130 -8.27 -3.59 8.29
CA ALA A 130 -7.53 -3.30 7.06
C ALA A 130 -6.02 -3.25 7.29
N GLY A 131 -5.58 -2.64 8.39
CA GLY A 131 -4.17 -2.53 8.73
C GLY A 131 -3.53 -3.86 9.12
N ILE A 132 -4.28 -4.74 9.79
CA ILE A 132 -3.86 -6.11 10.11
C ILE A 132 -3.78 -6.95 8.82
N ASN A 133 -4.80 -6.88 7.97
CA ASN A 133 -4.93 -7.71 6.78
C ASN A 133 -3.89 -7.35 5.71
N CYS A 134 -3.54 -6.06 5.54
CA CYS A 134 -2.54 -5.65 4.56
C CYS A 134 -1.08 -5.73 5.04
N ALA A 135 -0.84 -5.94 6.35
CA ALA A 135 0.48 -5.82 6.96
C ALA A 135 1.58 -6.65 6.26
N LEU A 136 1.33 -7.93 6.02
CA LEU A 136 2.32 -8.80 5.39
C LEU A 136 2.64 -8.36 3.96
N LYS A 137 1.63 -7.96 3.18
CA LYS A 137 1.86 -7.40 1.84
C LYS A 137 2.66 -6.10 1.92
N ALA A 138 2.40 -5.25 2.90
CA ALA A 138 3.14 -4.00 3.07
C ALA A 138 4.62 -4.27 3.35
N ARG A 139 4.95 -5.26 4.20
CA ARG A 139 6.35 -5.66 4.46
C ARG A 139 7.03 -6.20 3.22
N LEU A 140 6.38 -7.11 2.49
CA LEU A 140 6.95 -7.69 1.26
C LEU A 140 7.25 -6.63 0.19
N PHE A 141 6.33 -5.68 -0.01
CA PHE A 141 6.56 -4.58 -0.94
C PHE A 141 7.64 -3.61 -0.45
N GLY A 142 7.72 -3.32 0.86
CA GLY A 142 8.79 -2.47 1.39
C GLY A 142 10.17 -3.12 1.35
N GLN A 143 10.26 -4.44 1.45
CA GLN A 143 11.51 -5.18 1.24
C GLN A 143 11.93 -5.15 -0.23
N LYS A 144 10.98 -5.31 -1.16
CA LYS A 144 11.25 -5.26 -2.61
C LYS A 144 11.61 -3.86 -3.09
N TYR A 145 10.98 -2.84 -2.52
CA TYR A 145 11.15 -1.45 -2.92
C TYR A 145 11.47 -0.58 -1.70
N LEU A 146 12.75 -0.22 -1.51
CA LEU A 146 13.23 0.52 -0.34
C LEU A 146 12.48 1.85 -0.07
N ALA A 147 11.97 2.49 -1.13
CA ALA A 147 11.17 3.72 -1.02
C ALA A 147 9.75 3.50 -0.44
N LEU A 148 9.25 2.26 -0.44
CA LEU A 148 7.90 1.92 -0.01
C LEU A 148 7.87 1.47 1.46
N LYS A 149 7.94 2.44 2.38
CA LYS A 149 7.89 2.14 3.82
C LYS A 149 6.57 1.43 4.19
N PRO A 150 6.59 0.26 4.84
CA PRO A 150 5.38 -0.50 5.15
C PRO A 150 4.28 0.27 5.92
N PRO A 151 4.59 1.09 6.94
CA PRO A 151 3.56 1.92 7.61
C PRO A 151 2.87 2.92 6.67
N LEU A 152 3.62 3.45 5.70
CA LEU A 152 3.07 4.39 4.71
C LEU A 152 2.14 3.66 3.73
N LEU A 153 2.53 2.47 3.26
CA LEU A 153 1.68 1.60 2.44
C LEU A 153 0.38 1.24 3.16
N ARG A 154 0.45 0.84 4.44
CA ARG A 154 -0.73 0.58 5.26
C ARG A 154 -1.68 1.78 5.30
N LYS A 155 -1.13 2.99 5.51
CA LYS A 155 -1.91 4.23 5.49
C LYS A 155 -2.55 4.50 4.12
N SER A 156 -1.83 4.27 3.03
CA SER A 156 -2.38 4.38 1.67
C SER A 156 -3.51 3.40 1.41
N TYR A 157 -3.40 2.15 1.90
CA TYR A 157 -4.48 1.17 1.80
C TYR A 157 -5.72 1.60 2.59
N ARG A 158 -5.57 2.01 3.86
CA ARG A 158 -6.69 2.55 4.66
C ARG A 158 -7.37 3.74 3.99
N ARG A 159 -6.57 4.67 3.43
CA ARG A 159 -7.11 5.81 2.66
C ARG A 159 -7.87 5.34 1.42
N PHE A 160 -7.34 4.38 0.66
CA PHE A 160 -8.03 3.83 -0.51
C PHE A 160 -9.42 3.28 -0.16
N LEU A 161 -9.57 2.63 1.00
CA LEU A 161 -10.85 2.13 1.49
C LEU A 161 -11.83 3.27 1.85
N GLN A 162 -11.34 4.33 2.49
CA GLN A 162 -12.17 5.44 2.97
C GLN A 162 -12.57 6.43 1.88
N ASN A 163 -11.80 6.50 0.79
CA ASN A 163 -11.87 7.63 -0.12
C ASN A 163 -12.94 7.44 -1.20
N ASP A 164 -14.01 8.23 -1.11
CA ASP A 164 -15.02 8.38 -2.18
C ASP A 164 -14.49 9.16 -3.38
N GLN A 165 -13.26 9.71 -3.33
CA GLN A 165 -12.64 10.40 -4.46
C GLN A 165 -12.44 9.46 -5.66
N ASN A 166 -12.38 10.09 -6.84
CA ASN A 166 -12.14 9.42 -8.09
C ASN A 166 -10.73 8.78 -8.13
N ALA A 167 -10.57 7.73 -8.94
CA ALA A 167 -9.32 7.00 -9.12
C ALA A 167 -8.12 7.89 -9.53
N VAL A 168 -8.37 9.05 -10.15
CA VAL A 168 -7.30 9.95 -10.61
C VAL A 168 -6.59 10.62 -9.44
N GLU A 169 -7.33 11.08 -8.43
CA GLU A 169 -6.73 11.74 -7.27
C GLU A 169 -5.90 10.77 -6.42
N ASP A 170 -6.38 9.54 -6.18
CA ASP A 170 -5.58 8.52 -5.48
C ASP A 170 -4.26 8.24 -6.21
N TYR A 171 -4.29 8.17 -7.54
CA TYR A 171 -3.11 7.93 -8.35
C TYR A 171 -2.09 9.08 -8.26
N LYS A 172 -2.57 10.33 -8.29
CA LYS A 172 -1.74 11.54 -8.09
C LYS A 172 -1.16 11.60 -6.68
N ASP A 173 -1.96 11.23 -5.67
CA ASP A 173 -1.53 11.18 -4.28
C ASP A 173 -0.38 10.18 -4.10
N TRP A 174 -0.44 9.02 -4.75
CA TRP A 174 0.65 8.04 -4.71
C TRP A 174 1.91 8.54 -5.40
N ILE A 175 1.79 9.19 -6.56
CA ILE A 175 2.93 9.84 -7.21
C ILE A 175 3.57 10.88 -6.27
N SER A 176 2.75 11.66 -5.57
CA SER A 176 3.22 12.70 -4.64
C SER A 176 3.86 12.11 -3.38
N ALA A 177 3.31 11.01 -2.85
CA ALA A 177 3.75 10.40 -1.60
C ALA A 177 5.01 9.51 -1.77
N TYR A 178 5.12 8.81 -2.90
CA TYR A 178 6.16 7.80 -3.11
C TYR A 178 7.15 8.19 -4.22
N GLY A 179 6.79 9.14 -5.08
CA GLY A 179 7.52 9.47 -6.30
C GLY A 179 6.95 8.77 -7.53
N TYR A 180 7.08 9.43 -8.69
CA TYR A 180 6.45 8.99 -9.93
C TYR A 180 6.85 7.56 -10.34
N GLN A 181 8.08 7.14 -10.08
CA GLN A 181 8.59 5.81 -10.44
C GLN A 181 7.86 4.67 -9.71
N TYR A 182 7.21 4.95 -8.58
CA TYR A 182 6.61 3.95 -7.72
C TYR A 182 5.08 3.85 -7.86
N ARG A 183 4.46 4.64 -8.75
CA ARG A 183 3.01 4.61 -8.98
C ARG A 183 2.46 3.25 -9.40
N GLY A 184 3.21 2.50 -10.23
CA GLY A 184 2.90 1.13 -10.60
C GLY A 184 3.00 0.17 -9.41
N PRO A 185 4.17 0.06 -8.75
CA PRO A 185 4.34 -0.74 -7.54
C PRO A 185 3.34 -0.48 -6.42
N VAL A 186 2.96 0.78 -6.18
CA VAL A 186 1.94 1.14 -5.18
C VAL A 186 0.57 0.59 -5.58
N LEU A 187 0.17 0.72 -6.86
CA LEU A 187 -1.08 0.14 -7.34
C LEU A 187 -1.09 -1.40 -7.21
N ASP A 188 0.04 -2.05 -7.49
CA ASP A 188 0.16 -3.50 -7.30
C ASP A 188 0.02 -3.91 -5.82
N PHE A 189 0.61 -3.12 -4.91
CA PHE A 189 0.39 -3.30 -3.47
C PHE A 189 -1.09 -3.16 -3.10
N ILE A 190 -1.77 -2.09 -3.56
CA ILE A 190 -3.18 -1.84 -3.25
C ILE A 190 -4.06 -2.99 -3.76
N ASN A 191 -3.81 -3.49 -4.96
CA ASN A 191 -4.48 -4.67 -5.50
C ASN A 191 -4.25 -5.91 -4.61
N ALA A 192 -3.00 -6.19 -4.23
CA ALA A 192 -2.67 -7.35 -3.40
C ALA A 192 -3.25 -7.24 -1.98
N ALA A 193 -3.24 -6.05 -1.39
CA ALA A 193 -3.83 -5.77 -0.09
C ALA A 193 -5.34 -5.94 -0.12
N LEU A 194 -6.02 -5.44 -1.15
CA LEU A 194 -7.47 -5.58 -1.31
C LEU A 194 -7.90 -7.05 -1.39
N LEU A 195 -7.22 -7.85 -2.22
CA LEU A 195 -7.53 -9.27 -2.33
C LEU A 195 -7.28 -10.02 -1.02
N THR A 196 -6.17 -9.69 -0.33
CA THR A 196 -5.85 -10.30 0.98
C THR A 196 -6.91 -9.96 2.04
N ASP A 197 -7.47 -8.76 1.99
CA ASP A 197 -8.50 -8.30 2.91
C ASP A 197 -9.87 -8.97 2.63
N ILE A 198 -10.23 -9.11 1.35
CA ILE A 198 -11.43 -9.85 0.91
C ILE A 198 -11.38 -11.31 1.38
N ASP A 199 -10.23 -11.96 1.24
CA ASP A 199 -10.04 -13.38 1.58
C ASP A 199 -9.73 -13.61 3.07
N SER A 200 -9.67 -12.55 3.88
CA SER A 200 -9.34 -12.67 5.30
C SER A 200 -10.49 -13.28 6.11
N GLN A 201 -10.15 -13.86 7.26
CA GLN A 201 -11.15 -14.40 8.20
C GLN A 201 -12.01 -13.30 8.85
N ASP A 202 -11.49 -12.08 8.91
CA ASP A 202 -12.18 -10.91 9.44
C ASP A 202 -11.97 -9.70 8.51
N PRO A 203 -12.71 -9.65 7.38
CA PRO A 203 -12.55 -8.59 6.39
C PRO A 203 -12.86 -7.20 6.93
N SER A 204 -12.16 -6.19 6.41
CA SER A 204 -12.35 -4.81 6.86
C SER A 204 -13.66 -4.17 6.39
N CYS A 205 -14.23 -4.67 5.29
CA CYS A 205 -15.42 -4.11 4.64
C CYS A 205 -16.47 -5.19 4.36
N SER A 206 -17.70 -4.78 4.06
CA SER A 206 -18.73 -5.65 3.52
C SER A 206 -18.45 -6.06 2.06
N ARG A 207 -19.10 -7.13 1.60
CA ARG A 207 -19.01 -7.59 0.19
C ARG A 207 -19.41 -6.51 -0.81
N LEU A 208 -20.43 -5.71 -0.47
CA LEU A 208 -20.90 -4.62 -1.33
C LEU A 208 -19.85 -3.52 -1.47
N GLU A 209 -19.26 -3.09 -0.34
CA GLU A 209 -18.17 -2.11 -0.34
C GLU A 209 -16.96 -2.61 -1.13
N PHE A 210 -16.58 -3.87 -0.98
CA PHE A 210 -15.51 -4.46 -1.80
C PHE A 210 -15.85 -4.45 -3.30
N GLY A 211 -17.11 -4.67 -3.68
CA GLY A 211 -17.54 -4.53 -5.07
C GLY A 211 -17.26 -3.14 -5.65
N TYR A 212 -17.57 -2.08 -4.90
CA TYR A 212 -17.26 -0.70 -5.31
C TYR A 212 -15.74 -0.46 -5.40
N LEU A 213 -14.98 -0.96 -4.44
CA LEU A 213 -13.51 -0.84 -4.41
C LEU A 213 -12.85 -1.57 -5.58
N ILE A 214 -13.35 -2.74 -5.99
CA ILE A 214 -12.89 -3.47 -7.19
C ILE A 214 -13.19 -2.65 -8.46
N GLY A 215 -14.35 -2.00 -8.53
CA GLY A 215 -14.70 -1.08 -9.60
C GLY A 215 -13.70 0.08 -9.71
N LYS A 216 -13.38 0.71 -8.57
CA LYS A 216 -12.37 1.78 -8.48
C LYS A 216 -10.98 1.28 -8.85
N LEU A 217 -10.58 0.10 -8.38
CA LEU A 217 -9.31 -0.54 -8.75
C LEU A 217 -9.20 -0.79 -10.25
N SER A 218 -10.31 -1.16 -10.90
CA SER A 218 -10.35 -1.33 -12.36
C SER A 218 -10.15 0.00 -13.09
N GLN A 219 -10.68 1.12 -12.56
CA GLN A 219 -10.39 2.46 -13.09
C GLN A 219 -8.91 2.82 -12.93
N LEU A 220 -8.32 2.56 -11.77
CA LEU A 220 -6.89 2.79 -11.51
C LEU A 220 -5.99 1.97 -12.46
N LYS A 221 -6.33 0.71 -12.73
CA LYS A 221 -5.59 -0.14 -13.68
C LYS A 221 -5.68 0.41 -15.11
N ARG A 222 -6.85 0.90 -15.54
CA ARG A 222 -7.00 1.59 -16.83
C ARG A 222 -6.17 2.87 -16.89
N LEU A 223 -6.15 3.65 -15.80
CA LEU A 223 -5.34 4.86 -15.70
C LEU A 223 -3.84 4.54 -15.85
N ARG A 224 -3.35 3.51 -15.15
CA ARG A 224 -1.96 3.02 -15.30
C ARG A 224 -1.64 2.64 -16.75
N SER A 225 -2.49 1.82 -17.39
CA SER A 225 -2.26 1.43 -18.80
C SER A 225 -2.25 2.64 -19.74
N GLY A 226 -3.11 3.62 -19.48
CA GLY A 226 -3.13 4.89 -20.22
C GLY A 226 -1.85 5.68 -20.03
N ASP A 227 -1.36 5.80 -18.78
CA ASP A 227 -0.12 6.50 -18.45
C ASP A 227 1.08 5.83 -19.13
N GLU A 228 1.20 4.51 -19.01
CA GLU A 228 2.36 3.77 -19.51
C GLU A 228 2.45 3.90 -21.03
N LEU A 229 1.31 3.78 -21.71
CA LEU A 229 1.23 3.98 -23.15
C LEU A 229 1.54 5.41 -23.55
N PHE A 230 1.03 6.39 -22.80
CA PHE A 230 1.27 7.81 -23.06
C PHE A 230 2.76 8.16 -22.94
N ILE A 231 3.39 7.78 -21.82
CA ILE A 231 4.82 8.01 -21.58
C ILE A 231 5.67 7.29 -22.62
N LYS A 232 5.38 6.00 -22.89
CA LYS A 232 6.11 5.23 -23.91
C LYS A 232 6.04 5.86 -25.30
N LYS A 233 4.85 6.33 -25.71
CA LYS A 233 4.67 7.01 -27.01
C LYS A 233 5.43 8.34 -27.09
N LEU A 234 5.44 9.12 -26.02
CA LEU A 234 6.16 10.41 -26.00
C LEU A 234 7.68 10.22 -26.04
N ILE A 235 8.21 9.29 -25.25
CA ILE A 235 9.66 9.00 -25.22
C ILE A 235 10.14 8.46 -26.57
N ASN A 236 9.32 7.69 -27.29
CA ASN A 236 9.69 7.13 -28.60
C ASN A 236 9.47 8.09 -29.78
N ASN A 237 8.87 9.27 -29.56
CA ASN A 237 8.64 10.24 -30.61
C ASN A 237 9.84 11.18 -30.79
N LYS A 238 10.55 11.02 -31.92
CA LYS A 238 11.77 11.78 -32.26
C LYS A 238 11.59 13.31 -32.25
N TYR A 239 10.38 13.82 -32.45
CA TYR A 239 10.09 15.25 -32.41
C TYR A 239 9.84 15.74 -30.98
N ILE A 240 9.26 14.90 -30.13
CA ILE A 240 8.96 15.21 -28.73
C ILE A 240 10.22 15.17 -27.86
N ILE A 241 11.17 14.28 -28.16
CA ILE A 241 12.47 14.22 -27.45
C ILE A 241 13.17 15.59 -27.45
N LYS A 242 13.01 16.38 -28.52
CA LYS A 242 13.59 17.74 -28.63
C LYS A 242 13.05 18.73 -27.60
N LEU A 243 11.89 18.46 -27.00
CA LEU A 243 11.31 19.30 -25.95
C LEU A 243 12.05 19.16 -24.61
N ASN A 244 12.92 18.14 -24.46
CA ASN A 244 13.77 17.89 -23.29
C ASN A 244 13.01 18.00 -21.95
N ARG A 245 11.83 17.38 -21.89
CA ARG A 245 10.96 17.35 -20.71
C ARG A 245 11.13 16.05 -19.94
N SER A 246 11.05 16.15 -18.61
CA SER A 246 11.09 15.05 -17.67
C SER A 246 9.75 14.28 -17.62
N GLU A 247 9.79 13.01 -17.22
CA GLU A 247 8.58 12.17 -17.07
C GLU A 247 7.52 12.78 -16.12
N PRO A 248 7.88 13.39 -14.97
CA PRO A 248 6.90 14.10 -14.15
C PRO A 248 6.14 15.19 -14.92
N GLU A 249 6.80 15.95 -15.78
CA GLU A 249 6.15 16.98 -16.61
C GLU A 249 5.15 16.35 -17.60
N TRP A 250 5.49 15.20 -18.17
CA TRP A 250 4.58 14.48 -19.05
C TRP A 250 3.39 13.89 -18.31
N LEU A 251 3.58 13.38 -17.10
CA LEU A 251 2.48 12.92 -16.26
C LEU A 251 1.52 14.07 -15.91
N MET A 252 2.01 15.30 -15.73
CA MET A 252 1.12 16.46 -15.57
C MET A 252 0.21 16.65 -16.78
N LEU A 253 0.77 16.57 -17.99
CA LEU A 253 0.00 16.66 -19.23
C LEU A 253 -1.00 15.50 -19.37
N PHE A 254 -0.59 14.28 -19.01
CA PHE A 254 -1.48 13.13 -18.98
C PHE A 254 -2.69 13.36 -18.06
N PHE A 255 -2.46 13.82 -16.82
CA PHE A 255 -3.56 14.09 -15.90
C PHE A 255 -4.42 15.28 -16.28
N PHE A 256 -3.86 16.27 -17.00
CA PHE A 256 -4.66 17.33 -17.59
C PHE A 256 -5.69 16.76 -18.57
N PHE A 257 -5.28 15.89 -19.49
CA PHE A 257 -6.21 15.23 -20.41
C PHE A 257 -7.15 14.23 -19.72
N ALA A 258 -6.64 13.42 -18.79
CA ALA A 258 -7.46 12.46 -18.05
C ALA A 258 -8.53 13.12 -17.18
N GLY A 259 -8.23 14.31 -16.60
CA GLY A 259 -9.18 15.10 -15.84
C GLY A 259 -10.29 15.70 -16.69
N ILE A 260 -9.98 16.10 -17.93
CA ILE A 260 -10.98 16.63 -18.89
C ILE A 260 -11.96 15.52 -19.32
N SER A 261 -11.49 14.29 -19.54
CA SER A 261 -12.34 13.17 -19.95
C SER A 261 -13.18 12.57 -18.82
N GLY A 262 -12.81 12.80 -17.55
CA GLY A 262 -13.48 12.24 -16.36
C GLY A 262 -14.70 13.03 -15.87
N GLY A 263 -15.07 14.14 -16.52
CA GLY A 263 -16.20 14.98 -16.11
C GLY A 263 -15.98 15.78 -14.82
N ASP A 264 -14.75 15.81 -14.28
CA ASP A 264 -14.44 16.55 -13.07
C ASP A 264 -14.27 18.04 -13.39
N LYS A 265 -15.33 18.82 -13.14
CA LYS A 265 -15.33 20.28 -13.30
C LYS A 265 -14.59 21.03 -12.18
N ARG A 266 -13.86 20.34 -11.30
CA ARG A 266 -13.11 21.00 -10.23
C ARG A 266 -11.70 21.36 -10.72
N SER A 267 -11.37 22.63 -10.51
CA SER A 267 -10.06 23.25 -10.74
C SER A 267 -8.90 22.37 -10.25
N PRO A 268 -7.72 22.40 -10.89
CA PRO A 268 -6.56 21.65 -10.45
C PRO A 268 -6.29 21.91 -8.97
N SER A 269 -6.26 20.84 -8.17
CA SER A 269 -6.12 20.90 -6.72
C SER A 269 -4.85 21.67 -6.32
N LEU A 270 -4.99 22.64 -5.41
CA LEU A 270 -3.92 23.53 -4.94
C LEU A 270 -2.67 22.79 -4.42
N ASN A 271 -2.81 21.51 -4.03
CA ASN A 271 -1.69 20.69 -3.55
C ASN A 271 -0.77 20.21 -4.69
N PHE A 272 -1.30 19.96 -5.89
CA PHE A 272 -0.46 19.78 -7.08
C PHE A 272 0.25 21.11 -7.43
N GLY A 273 -0.39 22.24 -7.13
CA GLY A 273 0.13 23.61 -7.20
C GLY A 273 1.47 23.84 -6.49
N ARG A 274 1.72 23.12 -5.40
CA ARG A 274 2.95 23.25 -4.61
C ARG A 274 4.14 22.47 -5.19
N PHE A 275 3.87 21.36 -5.88
CA PHE A 275 4.85 20.71 -6.76
C PHE A 275 5.09 21.56 -8.03
N LEU A 276 4.05 22.25 -8.50
CA LEU A 276 4.03 23.08 -9.71
C LEU A 276 4.87 24.38 -9.62
N TYR A 277 5.04 25.01 -8.45
CA TYR A 277 5.73 26.31 -8.38
C TYR A 277 7.26 26.24 -8.54
N VAL A 278 7.83 25.04 -8.41
CA VAL A 278 9.29 24.85 -8.50
C VAL A 278 9.76 24.51 -9.92
N SER A 279 8.87 24.08 -10.84
CA SER A 279 9.32 23.48 -12.11
C SER A 279 8.96 24.20 -13.40
N LEU A 280 7.88 24.98 -13.55
CA LEU A 280 7.56 25.59 -14.87
C LEU A 280 6.80 26.92 -14.87
N SER A 281 7.25 27.85 -15.74
CA SER A 281 6.47 29.01 -16.17
C SER A 281 5.32 28.60 -17.11
N SER A 282 4.16 29.22 -16.95
CA SER A 282 2.89 28.90 -17.64
C SER A 282 2.93 28.92 -19.18
N ARG A 283 4.00 29.44 -19.80
CA ARG A 283 4.15 29.51 -21.27
C ARG A 283 4.50 28.16 -21.92
N ALA A 284 5.09 27.22 -21.18
CA ALA A 284 5.49 25.92 -21.73
C ALA A 284 4.29 24.98 -21.98
N LEU A 285 3.33 24.95 -21.06
CA LEU A 285 2.12 24.13 -21.16
C LEU A 285 1.22 24.59 -22.32
N TYR A 286 1.14 25.90 -22.57
CA TYR A 286 0.34 26.47 -23.66
C TYR A 286 0.86 26.09 -25.06
N ARG A 287 2.18 25.95 -25.24
CA ARG A 287 2.76 25.57 -26.53
C ARG A 287 2.63 24.08 -26.83
N ALA A 288 2.71 23.22 -25.82
CA ALA A 288 2.54 21.78 -25.99
C ALA A 288 1.09 21.40 -26.36
N ALA A 289 0.10 22.08 -25.77
CA ALA A 289 -1.31 21.86 -26.10
C ALA A 289 -1.66 22.26 -27.55
N ASN A 290 -1.08 23.36 -28.05
CA ASN A 290 -1.31 23.84 -29.42
C ASN A 290 -0.62 22.97 -30.49
N TYR A 291 0.44 22.25 -30.15
CA TYR A 291 1.16 21.39 -31.11
C TYR A 291 0.50 20.02 -31.29
N LEU A 292 -0.21 19.53 -30.27
CA LEU A 292 -0.95 18.26 -30.32
C LEU A 292 -2.33 18.39 -30.96
N SER A 293 -2.82 19.60 -31.18
CA SER A 293 -4.11 19.89 -31.84
C SER A 293 -3.96 20.23 -33.34
N SER A 294 -2.72 20.28 -33.85
CA SER A 294 -2.40 20.57 -35.24
C SER A 294 -1.84 19.36 -36.01
N VAL A 295 -1.99 18.15 -35.48
CA VAL A 295 -1.67 16.86 -36.10
C VAL A 295 -2.87 15.96 -35.96
#